data_AF-A0A8H6JKU0-F1
#
_entry.id   AF-A0A8H6JKU0-F1
#
_cell.length_a   1.000
_cell.length_b   1.000
_cell.length_c   1.000
_cell.angle_alpha   90.00
_cell.angle_beta   90.00
_cell.angle_gamma   90.00
#
_symmetry.space_group_name_H-M   'P 1'
#
loop_
_entity.id
_entity.type
_entity.pdbx_description
1 polymer ?
#
loop_
_entity_poly.entity_id
_entity_poly.type
_entity_poly.pdbx_seq_one_letter_code
_entity_poly.pdbx_strand_id
1 'polypeptide(L)'
;MSSFDPSTTSTFWRPIALPVFTGLLAVLGATDGLVNLSSPESGAATFGLVPPRRASVMPAQFDAFHHALVKVKGARNLHMSSCVIAMLLYGRFSDACRASPEAAAAVRRCVGILLTLGAGVGFSGAVVISEYLSSPGVSNEAIEVGRSKTKAHLLTSVPIVALGLVYLIY
;
A
#
# COMPACT_ATOMS: atom_id res chain seq x y z
N MET A 1 -39.80 -1.51 26.00
CA MET A 1 -39.24 -1.47 24.62
C MET A 1 -38.28 -0.29 24.57
N SER A 2 -36.98 -0.55 24.66
CA SER A 2 -35.95 0.48 24.60
C SER A 2 -35.69 0.85 23.14
N SER A 3 -35.91 2.11 22.79
CA SER A 3 -35.53 2.68 21.50
C SER A 3 -34.00 2.67 21.37
N PHE A 4 -33.48 1.95 20.38
CA PHE A 4 -32.12 2.12 19.92
C PHE A 4 -32.00 3.52 19.31
N ASP A 5 -31.23 4.39 19.94
CA ASP A 5 -30.88 5.71 19.41
C ASP A 5 -29.60 5.56 18.56
N PRO A 6 -29.68 5.65 17.21
CA PRO A 6 -28.56 5.39 16.31
C PRO A 6 -27.51 6.51 16.32
N SER A 7 -27.69 7.54 17.15
CA SER A 7 -26.80 8.70 17.25
C SER A 7 -25.51 8.45 18.05
N THR A 8 -25.40 7.31 18.76
CA THR A 8 -24.28 7.05 19.70
C THR A 8 -23.09 6.29 19.11
N THR A 9 -23.13 5.83 17.86
CA THR A 9 -22.01 5.12 17.19
C THR A 9 -21.07 6.01 16.37
N SER A 10 -21.31 7.33 16.31
CA SER A 10 -20.62 8.24 15.36
C SER A 10 -19.33 8.90 15.89
N THR A 11 -18.85 8.59 17.10
CA THR A 11 -17.70 9.30 17.69
C THR A 11 -16.33 8.79 17.24
N PHE A 12 -16.21 7.53 16.78
CA PHE A 12 -14.93 6.96 16.35
C PHE A 12 -14.50 7.43 14.95
N TRP A 13 -15.47 7.83 14.12
CA TRP A 13 -15.25 8.24 12.73
C TRP A 13 -15.40 9.75 12.58
N ARG A 14 -14.52 10.52 13.22
CA ARG A 14 -14.47 11.97 12.93
C ARG A 14 -14.09 12.17 11.46
N PRO A 15 -14.73 13.13 10.74
CA PRO A 15 -14.45 13.42 9.33
C PRO A 15 -12.96 13.68 8.98
N ILE A 16 -12.15 14.02 10.00
CA ILE A 16 -10.73 14.35 9.87
C ILE A 16 -9.82 13.10 9.99
N ALA A 17 -10.26 12.04 10.69
CA ALA A 17 -9.42 10.87 10.93
C ALA A 17 -9.12 10.10 9.62
N LEU A 18 -10.13 9.95 8.77
CA LEU A 18 -10.03 9.24 7.49
C LEU A 18 -8.94 9.80 6.56
N PRO A 19 -8.90 11.11 6.24
CA PRO A 19 -7.86 11.67 5.37
C PRO A 19 -6.47 11.64 6.00
N VAL A 20 -6.35 11.77 7.32
CA VAL A 20 -5.06 11.66 8.01
C VAL A 20 -4.50 10.24 7.89
N PHE A 21 -5.28 9.21 8.23
CA PHE A 21 -4.83 7.83 8.10
C PHE A 21 -4.49 7.47 6.65
N THR A 22 -5.31 7.92 5.70
CA THR A 22 -5.07 7.71 4.27
C THR A 22 -3.78 8.39 3.81
N GLY A 23 -3.56 9.63 4.26
CA GLY A 23 -2.34 10.38 3.97
C GLY A 23 -1.10 9.69 4.52
N LEU A 24 -1.14 9.19 5.76
CA LEU A 24 -0.05 8.43 6.37
C LEU A 24 0.28 7.16 5.57
N LEU A 25 -0.74 6.39 5.16
CA LEU A 25 -0.56 5.21 4.31
C LEU A 25 0.09 5.57 2.97
N ALA A 26 -0.36 6.65 2.34
CA ALA A 26 0.21 7.11 1.07
C ALA A 26 1.66 7.57 1.23
N VAL A 27 2.00 8.30 2.30
CA VAL A 27 3.38 8.71 2.62
C VAL A 27 4.29 7.50 2.85
N LEU A 28 3.80 6.47 3.56
CA LEU A 28 4.55 5.23 3.74
C LEU A 28 4.84 4.55 2.40
N GLY A 29 3.83 4.44 1.52
CA GLY A 29 4.02 3.87 0.18
C GLY A 29 4.97 4.70 -0.71
N ALA A 30 4.95 6.03 -0.57
CA ALA A 30 5.87 6.90 -1.30
C ALA A 30 7.31 6.74 -0.80
N THR A 31 7.49 6.65 0.52
CA THR A 31 8.79 6.42 1.16
C THR A 31 9.37 5.08 0.73
N ASP A 32 8.56 4.02 0.76
CA ASP A 32 8.94 2.71 0.25
C ASP A 32 9.32 2.74 -1.24
N GLY A 33 8.55 3.46 -2.06
CA GLY A 33 8.89 3.70 -3.46
C GLY A 33 10.26 4.35 -3.65
N LEU A 34 10.59 5.37 -2.84
CA LEU A 34 11.88 6.05 -2.86
C LEU A 34 13.03 5.13 -2.41
N VAL A 35 12.80 4.29 -1.38
CA VAL A 35 13.78 3.30 -0.93
C VAL A 35 14.08 2.29 -2.04
N ASN A 36 13.05 1.76 -2.70
CA ASN A 36 13.22 0.84 -3.84
C ASN A 36 14.00 1.47 -5.02
N LEU A 37 13.82 2.78 -5.25
CA LEU A 37 14.51 3.51 -6.32
C LEU A 37 15.99 3.77 -6.00
N SER A 38 16.29 4.14 -4.76
CA SER A 38 17.63 4.52 -4.30
C SER A 38 18.48 3.32 -3.88
N SER A 39 17.87 2.32 -3.24
CA SER A 39 18.52 1.12 -2.72
C SER A 39 17.66 -0.13 -3.01
N PRO A 40 17.74 -0.68 -4.25
CA PRO A 40 16.86 -1.78 -4.69
C PRO A 40 17.03 -3.05 -3.86
N GLU A 41 18.25 -3.36 -3.40
CA GLU A 41 18.51 -4.53 -2.57
C GLU A 41 17.80 -4.44 -1.21
N SER A 42 17.88 -3.28 -0.55
CA SER A 42 17.20 -3.00 0.72
C SER A 42 15.68 -2.93 0.54
N GLY A 43 15.24 -2.31 -0.56
CA GLY A 43 13.84 -2.20 -0.92
C GLY A 43 13.16 -3.56 -1.09
N ALA A 44 13.78 -4.49 -1.84
CA ALA A 44 13.25 -5.84 -2.03
C ALA A 44 13.08 -6.61 -0.70
N ALA A 45 14.04 -6.47 0.22
CA ALA A 45 13.96 -7.10 1.54
C ALA A 45 12.77 -6.55 2.38
N THR A 46 12.41 -5.29 2.18
CA THR A 46 11.25 -4.66 2.86
C THR A 46 9.93 -5.35 2.52
N PHE A 47 9.85 -5.95 1.31
CA PHE A 47 8.75 -6.79 0.81
C PHE A 47 8.91 -8.29 1.10
N GLY A 48 9.93 -8.70 1.85
CA GLY A 48 10.15 -10.13 2.15
C GLY A 48 10.92 -10.89 1.09
N LEU A 49 11.52 -10.19 0.12
CA LEU A 49 12.39 -10.78 -0.91
C LEU A 49 13.84 -10.53 -0.54
N VAL A 50 14.42 -11.44 0.24
CA VAL A 50 15.84 -11.38 0.61
C VAL A 50 16.66 -11.93 -0.56
N PRO A 51 17.57 -11.14 -1.18
CA PRO A 51 18.37 -11.65 -2.28
C PRO A 51 19.32 -12.78 -1.80
N PRO A 52 19.62 -13.77 -2.65
CA PRO A 52 20.63 -14.77 -2.31
C PRO A 52 21.99 -14.09 -2.06
N ARG A 53 22.79 -14.64 -1.12
CA ARG A 53 24.17 -14.17 -0.91
C ARG A 53 24.92 -14.29 -2.23
N ARG A 54 25.68 -13.24 -2.61
CA ARG A 54 26.48 -13.15 -3.85
C ARG A 54 27.66 -14.13 -3.90
N ALA A 55 27.41 -15.42 -3.67
CA ALA A 55 28.40 -16.48 -3.73
C ALA A 55 28.45 -17.16 -5.13
N SER A 56 27.59 -16.76 -6.07
CA SER A 56 27.62 -17.25 -7.44
C SER A 56 27.83 -16.10 -8.42
N VAL A 57 28.58 -16.41 -9.48
CA VAL A 57 28.91 -15.56 -10.62
C VAL A 57 27.63 -15.27 -11.42
N MET A 58 26.71 -14.47 -10.88
CA MET A 58 25.52 -14.05 -11.61
C MET A 58 25.96 -13.16 -12.78
N PRO A 59 25.49 -13.40 -14.02
CA PRO A 59 25.82 -12.51 -15.13
C PRO A 59 25.40 -11.08 -14.77
N ALA A 60 26.25 -10.09 -15.01
CA ALA A 60 25.96 -8.69 -14.66
C ALA A 60 24.61 -8.18 -15.20
N GLN A 61 24.15 -8.73 -16.33
CA GLN A 61 22.84 -8.47 -16.91
C GLN A 61 21.67 -8.93 -16.02
N PHE A 62 21.82 -10.06 -15.31
CA PHE A 62 20.79 -10.60 -14.41
C PHE A 62 20.63 -9.74 -13.16
N ASP A 63 21.75 -9.29 -12.58
CA ASP A 63 21.74 -8.33 -11.47
C ASP A 63 21.14 -6.99 -11.90
N ALA A 64 21.52 -6.48 -13.06
CA ALA A 64 20.94 -5.27 -13.63
C ALA A 64 19.43 -5.40 -13.87
N PHE A 65 18.97 -6.54 -14.37
CA PHE A 65 17.55 -6.85 -14.57
C PHE A 65 16.78 -6.88 -13.25
N HIS A 66 17.31 -7.54 -12.21
CA HIS A 66 16.68 -7.56 -10.90
C HIS A 66 16.58 -6.16 -10.26
N HIS A 67 17.65 -5.38 -10.32
CA HIS A 67 17.63 -4.00 -9.83
C HIS A 67 16.60 -3.16 -10.60
N ALA A 68 16.55 -3.29 -11.93
CA ALA A 68 15.56 -2.61 -12.75
C ALA A 68 14.12 -3.02 -12.36
N LEU A 69 13.85 -4.31 -12.14
CA LEU A 69 12.54 -4.79 -11.71
C LEU A 69 12.12 -4.18 -10.36
N VAL A 70 13.01 -4.12 -9.38
CA VAL A 70 12.71 -3.50 -8.08
C VAL A 70 12.48 -2.00 -8.24
N LYS A 71 13.30 -1.31 -9.03
CA LYS A 71 13.12 0.13 -9.30
C LYS A 71 11.80 0.43 -10.01
N VAL A 72 11.36 -0.41 -10.96
CA VAL A 72 10.05 -0.27 -11.61
C VAL A 72 8.92 -0.41 -10.58
N LYS A 73 9.01 -1.37 -9.66
CA LYS A 73 8.04 -1.49 -8.55
C LYS A 73 8.07 -0.26 -7.65
N GLY A 74 9.27 0.24 -7.30
CA GLY A 74 9.44 1.46 -6.52
C GLY A 74 8.81 2.69 -7.17
N ALA A 75 9.05 2.88 -8.47
CA ALA A 75 8.43 3.95 -9.25
C ALA A 75 6.90 3.84 -9.24
N ARG A 76 6.34 2.64 -9.43
CA ARG A 76 4.88 2.44 -9.38
C ARG A 76 4.31 2.78 -8.01
N ASN A 77 4.92 2.31 -6.92
CA ASN A 77 4.48 2.61 -5.56
C ASN A 77 4.52 4.12 -5.28
N LEU A 78 5.62 4.79 -5.65
CA LEU A 78 5.77 6.24 -5.49
C LEU A 78 4.66 7.00 -6.21
N HIS A 79 4.45 6.73 -7.50
CA HIS A 79 3.45 7.47 -8.29
C HIS A 79 2.02 7.17 -7.81
N MET A 80 1.69 5.93 -7.49
CA MET A 80 0.37 5.57 -6.95
C MET A 80 0.11 6.30 -5.62
N SER A 81 1.09 6.32 -4.72
CA SER A 81 1.00 7.08 -3.48
C SER A 81 0.87 8.58 -3.70
N SER A 82 1.63 9.16 -4.64
CA SER A 82 1.50 10.57 -5.01
C SER A 82 0.11 10.90 -5.56
N CYS A 83 -0.52 10.01 -6.33
CA CYS A 83 -1.89 10.18 -6.79
C CYS A 83 -2.88 10.20 -5.62
N VAL A 84 -2.73 9.32 -4.63
CA VAL A 84 -3.58 9.33 -3.43
C VAL A 84 -3.41 10.64 -2.65
N ILE A 85 -2.17 11.10 -2.45
CA ILE A 85 -1.88 12.39 -1.79
C ILE A 85 -2.53 13.54 -2.57
N ALA A 86 -2.36 13.58 -3.89
CA ALA A 86 -2.94 14.61 -4.74
C ALA A 86 -4.48 14.63 -4.65
N MET A 87 -5.13 13.47 -4.63
CA MET A 87 -6.58 13.36 -4.47
C MET A 87 -7.06 13.84 -3.10
N LEU A 88 -6.32 13.54 -2.03
CA LEU A 88 -6.63 14.06 -0.69
C LEU A 88 -6.50 15.59 -0.62
N LEU A 89 -5.41 16.13 -1.18
CA LEU A 89 -5.19 17.58 -1.25
C LEU A 89 -6.26 18.26 -2.11
N TYR A 90 -6.59 17.69 -3.27
CA TYR A 90 -7.63 18.21 -4.15
C TYR A 90 -9.00 18.19 -3.46
N GLY A 91 -9.37 17.07 -2.83
CA GLY A 91 -10.63 16.96 -2.09
C GLY A 91 -10.73 17.96 -0.94
N ARG A 92 -9.60 18.32 -0.31
CA ARG A 92 -9.57 19.23 0.84
C ARG A 92 -9.51 20.71 0.46
N PHE A 93 -8.73 21.06 -0.57
CA PHE A 93 -8.34 22.45 -0.84
C PHE A 93 -8.89 23.01 -2.16
N SER A 94 -9.41 22.18 -3.07
CA SER A 94 -9.97 22.66 -4.34
C SER A 94 -11.23 23.49 -4.13
N ASP A 95 -11.36 24.60 -4.88
CA ASP A 95 -12.59 25.40 -4.91
C ASP A 95 -13.78 24.58 -5.43
N ALA A 96 -13.57 23.70 -6.39
CA ALA A 96 -14.63 22.84 -6.94
C ALA A 96 -15.25 21.94 -5.86
N CYS A 97 -14.41 21.30 -5.03
CA CYS A 97 -14.87 20.44 -3.93
C CYS A 97 -15.49 21.25 -2.78
N ARG A 98 -15.05 22.50 -2.56
CA ARG A 98 -15.65 23.40 -1.56
C ARG A 98 -17.01 23.94 -2.00
N ALA A 99 -17.17 24.17 -3.31
CA ALA A 99 -18.39 24.73 -3.89
C ALA A 99 -19.45 23.66 -4.22
N SER A 100 -19.08 22.41 -4.50
CA SER A 100 -20.00 21.32 -4.83
C SER A 100 -19.82 20.10 -3.91
N PRO A 101 -20.85 19.75 -3.12
CA PRO A 101 -20.88 18.53 -2.33
C PRO A 101 -20.73 17.25 -3.19
N GLU A 102 -21.25 17.27 -4.41
CA GLU A 102 -21.16 16.14 -5.36
C GLU A 102 -19.72 15.94 -5.83
N ALA A 103 -19.01 17.03 -6.14
CA ALA A 103 -17.60 16.97 -6.51
C ALA A 103 -16.74 16.43 -5.35
N ALA A 104 -16.98 16.89 -4.12
CA ALA A 104 -16.30 16.37 -2.93
C ALA A 104 -16.60 14.87 -2.71
N ALA A 105 -17.85 14.46 -2.86
CA ALA A 105 -18.26 13.07 -2.74
C ALA A 105 -17.64 12.18 -3.83
N ALA A 106 -17.53 12.67 -5.07
CA ALA A 106 -16.88 11.96 -6.15
C ALA A 106 -15.38 11.72 -5.86
N VAL A 107 -14.64 12.76 -5.47
CA VAL A 107 -13.21 12.63 -5.11
C VAL A 107 -13.02 11.66 -3.95
N ARG A 108 -13.85 11.76 -2.91
CA ARG A 108 -13.84 10.84 -1.77
C ARG A 108 -14.07 9.40 -2.20
N ARG A 109 -15.08 9.14 -3.04
CA ARG A 109 -15.35 7.78 -3.56
C ARG A 109 -14.20 7.28 -4.41
N CYS A 110 -13.56 8.11 -5.23
CA CYS A 110 -12.36 7.73 -5.97
C CYS A 110 -11.22 7.30 -5.03
N VAL A 111 -11.00 8.00 -3.92
CA VAL A 111 -10.04 7.57 -2.88
C VAL A 111 -10.44 6.21 -2.30
N GLY A 112 -11.74 6.00 -2.02
CA GLY A 112 -12.26 4.70 -1.57
C GLY A 112 -11.99 3.56 -2.54
N ILE A 113 -12.28 3.76 -3.83
CA ILE A 113 -11.98 2.79 -4.90
C ILE A 113 -10.49 2.48 -4.94
N LEU A 114 -9.63 3.50 -4.91
CA LEU A 114 -8.18 3.35 -4.94
C LEU A 114 -7.68 2.53 -3.75
N LEU A 115 -8.18 2.77 -2.54
CA LEU A 115 -7.80 2.01 -1.36
C LEU A 115 -8.27 0.55 -1.42
N THR A 116 -9.54 0.33 -1.77
CA THR A 116 -10.12 -1.03 -1.82
C THR A 116 -9.45 -1.88 -2.89
N LEU A 117 -9.30 -1.37 -4.11
CA LEU A 117 -8.63 -2.10 -5.19
C LEU A 117 -7.11 -2.17 -4.98
N GLY A 118 -6.50 -1.09 -4.45
CA GLY A 118 -5.08 -1.01 -4.14
C GLY A 118 -4.63 -2.01 -3.07
N ALA A 119 -5.51 -2.39 -2.13
CA ALA A 119 -5.23 -3.48 -1.18
C ALA A 119 -4.92 -4.83 -1.88
N GLY A 120 -5.36 -5.00 -3.14
CA GLY A 120 -4.97 -6.12 -3.99
C GLY A 120 -3.46 -6.29 -4.15
N VAL A 121 -2.68 -5.20 -4.03
CA VAL A 121 -1.21 -5.25 -4.01
C VAL A 121 -0.67 -6.05 -2.82
N GLY A 122 -1.28 -5.93 -1.63
CA GLY A 122 -0.89 -6.72 -0.46
C GLY A 122 -1.20 -8.20 -0.62
N PHE A 123 -2.40 -8.53 -1.13
CA PHE A 123 -2.80 -9.92 -1.40
C PHE A 123 -1.94 -10.57 -2.48
N SER A 124 -1.76 -9.91 -3.63
CA SER A 124 -0.90 -10.42 -4.71
C SER A 124 0.56 -10.50 -4.28
N GLY A 125 1.06 -9.54 -3.49
CA GLY A 125 2.39 -9.59 -2.89
C GLY A 125 2.59 -10.81 -2.00
N ALA A 126 1.62 -11.13 -1.14
CA ALA A 126 1.64 -12.33 -0.31
C ALA A 126 1.73 -13.63 -1.13
N VAL A 127 1.04 -13.70 -2.28
CA VAL A 127 1.12 -14.84 -3.21
C VAL A 127 2.52 -14.93 -3.83
N VAL A 128 3.05 -13.83 -4.36
CA VAL A 128 4.38 -13.79 -4.99
C VAL A 128 5.49 -14.14 -4.00
N ILE A 129 5.41 -13.66 -2.75
CA ILE A 129 6.36 -14.05 -1.71
C ILE A 129 6.25 -15.55 -1.44
N SER A 130 5.04 -16.10 -1.32
CA SER A 130 4.83 -17.52 -1.05
C SER A 130 5.37 -18.42 -2.17
N GLU A 131 5.23 -18.00 -3.43
CA GLU A 131 5.84 -18.65 -4.60
C GLU A 131 7.38 -18.60 -4.52
N TYR A 132 7.93 -17.42 -4.23
CA TYR A 132 9.37 -17.26 -4.02
C TYR A 132 9.89 -18.20 -2.93
N LEU A 133 9.23 -18.25 -1.76
CA LEU A 133 9.63 -19.10 -0.64
C LEU A 133 9.54 -20.61 -0.91
N SER A 134 8.75 -21.00 -1.90
CA SER A 134 8.60 -22.41 -2.32
C SER A 134 9.68 -22.82 -3.34
N SER A 135 10.51 -21.88 -3.80
CA SER A 135 11.54 -22.14 -4.79
C SER A 135 12.74 -22.89 -4.19
N PRO A 136 13.37 -23.82 -4.94
CA PRO A 136 14.58 -24.50 -4.49
C PRO A 136 15.71 -23.51 -4.17
N GLY A 137 16.47 -23.76 -3.09
CA GLY A 137 17.67 -22.97 -2.76
C GLY A 137 17.41 -21.67 -1.99
N VAL A 138 16.18 -21.40 -1.57
CA VAL A 138 15.87 -20.26 -0.68
C VAL A 138 16.47 -20.50 0.71
N SER A 139 17.10 -19.46 1.28
CA SER A 139 17.74 -19.55 2.60
C SER A 139 16.71 -19.56 3.74
N ASN A 140 17.08 -20.13 4.90
CA ASN A 140 16.23 -20.10 6.10
C ASN A 140 15.87 -18.66 6.53
N GLU A 141 16.82 -17.73 6.38
CA GLU A 141 16.61 -16.30 6.63
C GLU A 141 15.54 -15.71 5.71
N ALA A 142 15.61 -16.03 4.40
CA ALA A 142 14.60 -15.60 3.44
C ALA A 142 13.21 -16.17 3.76
N ILE A 143 13.13 -17.43 4.20
CA ILE A 143 11.87 -18.07 4.65
C ILE A 143 11.28 -17.35 5.86
N GLU A 144 12.10 -17.05 6.86
CA GLU A 144 11.65 -16.36 8.08
C GLU A 144 11.13 -14.95 7.77
N VAL A 145 11.94 -14.16 7.07
CA VAL A 145 11.59 -12.78 6.69
C VAL A 145 10.37 -12.77 5.78
N GLY A 146 10.34 -13.63 4.75
CA GLY A 146 9.24 -13.73 3.82
C GLY A 146 7.92 -14.11 4.49
N ARG A 147 7.90 -15.11 5.39
CA ARG A 147 6.69 -15.48 6.14
C ARG A 147 6.17 -14.35 7.02
N SER A 148 7.07 -13.63 7.69
CA SER A 148 6.72 -12.46 8.49
C SER A 148 6.08 -11.37 7.63
N LYS A 149 6.67 -11.07 6.47
CA LYS A 149 6.18 -10.04 5.55
C LYS A 149 4.89 -10.44 4.84
N THR A 150 4.70 -11.70 4.45
CA THR A 150 3.43 -12.23 3.96
C THR A 150 2.30 -11.98 4.96
N LYS A 151 2.52 -12.33 6.24
CA LYS A 151 1.54 -12.06 7.30
C LYS A 151 1.25 -10.57 7.46
N ALA A 152 2.31 -9.74 7.47
CA ALA A 152 2.17 -8.29 7.58
C ALA A 152 1.35 -7.71 6.40
N HIS A 153 1.59 -8.15 5.16
CA HIS A 153 0.83 -7.70 3.99
C HIS A 153 -0.65 -8.07 4.08
N LEU A 154 -0.96 -9.30 4.47
CA LEU A 154 -2.35 -9.74 4.64
C LEU A 154 -3.05 -8.97 5.76
N LEU A 155 -2.39 -8.84 6.92
CA LEU A 155 -2.96 -8.16 8.08
C LEU A 155 -3.19 -6.67 7.83
N THR A 156 -2.26 -6.00 7.14
CA THR A 156 -2.38 -4.56 6.81
C THR A 156 -3.38 -4.31 5.67
N SER A 157 -3.64 -5.28 4.80
CA SER A 157 -4.64 -5.14 3.74
C SER A 157 -6.07 -5.03 4.28
N VAL A 158 -6.37 -5.71 5.40
CA VAL A 158 -7.71 -5.67 6.03
C VAL A 158 -8.14 -4.25 6.44
N PRO A 159 -7.38 -3.49 7.25
CA PRO A 159 -7.76 -2.13 7.60
C PRO A 159 -7.76 -1.18 6.40
N ILE A 160 -6.94 -1.41 5.37
CA ILE A 160 -6.95 -0.60 4.13
C ILE A 160 -8.26 -0.82 3.37
N VAL A 161 -8.71 -2.08 3.22
CA VAL A 161 -10.01 -2.39 2.61
C VAL A 161 -11.15 -1.76 3.41
N ALA A 162 -11.13 -1.93 4.74
CA ALA A 162 -12.14 -1.34 5.61
C ALA A 162 -12.19 0.19 5.45
N LEU A 163 -11.03 0.86 5.43
CA LEU A 163 -10.93 2.29 5.19
C LEU A 163 -11.51 2.68 3.82
N GLY A 164 -11.15 1.95 2.75
CA GLY A 164 -11.68 2.18 1.41
C GLY A 164 -13.20 2.05 1.34
N LEU A 165 -13.78 1.04 1.98
CA LEU A 165 -15.23 0.85 2.07
C LEU A 165 -15.91 2.01 2.82
N VAL A 166 -15.28 2.53 3.87
CA VAL A 166 -15.80 3.71 4.58
C VAL A 166 -15.86 4.92 3.63
N TYR A 167 -14.81 5.19 2.85
CA TYR A 167 -14.80 6.28 1.86
C TYR A 167 -15.91 6.15 0.79
N LEU A 168 -16.30 4.91 0.45
CA LEU A 168 -17.34 4.64 -0.53
C LEU A 168 -18.75 4.88 0.01
N ILE A 169 -18.99 4.44 1.25
CA ILE A 169 -20.32 4.42 1.88
C ILE A 169 -20.63 5.75 2.57
N TYR A 170 -19.68 6.29 3.34
CA TYR A 170 -19.87 7.43 4.24
C TYR A 170 -19.25 8.68 3.71
#